data_AF-A0A257PZY6-F1
#
_entry.id   AF-A0A257PZY6-F1
#
_cell.length_a   1.000
_cell.length_b   1.000
_cell.length_c   1.000
_cell.angle_alpha   90.00
_cell.angle_beta   90.00
_cell.angle_gamma   90.00
#
_symmetry.space_group_name_H-M   'P 1'
#
loop_
_entity.id
_entity.type
_entity.pdbx_description
1 polymer ?
#
loop_
_entity_poly.entity_id
_entity_poly.type
_entity_poly.pdbx_seq_one_letter_code
_entity_poly.pdbx_strand_id
1 'polypeptide(L)'
;MSLREQITAATKSAMLARDAARTSTLRMIQARLKDTDIAARPSGVTEVPDAEIFAMLRSMIKSRRDSVTLYRQGGREELAAKEEAEIAVIEEFLPQTLTGPALDMGQASGVVKAALS
;
A
#
# COMPACT_ATOMS: atom_id res chain seq x y z
N MET A 1 -6.21 0.07 -18.73
CA MET A 1 -4.90 -0.04 -18.08
C MET A 1 -5.04 -0.94 -16.87
N SER A 2 -4.13 -1.89 -16.70
CA SER A 2 -4.02 -2.68 -15.46
C SER A 2 -3.71 -1.77 -14.27
N LEU A 3 -3.93 -2.26 -13.05
CA LEU A 3 -3.62 -1.48 -11.85
C LEU A 3 -2.14 -1.06 -11.80
N ARG A 4 -1.24 -1.92 -12.26
CA ARG A 4 0.20 -1.65 -12.35
C ARG A 4 0.52 -0.52 -13.33
N GLU A 5 -0.15 -0.51 -14.47
CA GLU A 5 -0.04 0.56 -15.46
C GLU A 5 -0.58 1.88 -14.89
N GLN A 6 -1.69 1.84 -14.15
CA GLN A 6 -2.25 3.02 -13.49
C GLN A 6 -1.29 3.61 -12.46
N ILE A 7 -0.72 2.79 -11.57
CA ILE A 7 0.29 3.24 -10.58
C ILE A 7 1.51 3.84 -11.29
N THR A 8 1.99 3.20 -12.36
CA THR A 8 3.15 3.68 -13.12
C THR A 8 2.86 5.02 -13.82
N ALA A 9 1.67 5.17 -14.41
CA ALA A 9 1.24 6.42 -15.03
C ALA A 9 1.06 7.55 -13.99
N ALA A 10 0.51 7.22 -12.82
CA ALA A 10 0.38 8.16 -11.71
C ALA A 10 1.76 8.64 -11.21
N THR A 11 2.76 7.74 -11.10
CA THR A 11 4.12 8.12 -10.71
C THR A 11 4.72 9.12 -11.68
N LYS A 12 4.59 8.88 -12.99
CA LYS A 12 5.07 9.80 -14.03
C LYS A 12 4.37 11.16 -13.93
N SER A 13 3.05 11.16 -13.73
CA SER A 13 2.25 12.38 -13.60
C SER A 13 2.63 13.20 -12.37
N ALA A 14 2.84 12.55 -11.22
CA ALA A 14 3.28 13.20 -9.98
C ALA A 14 4.68 13.82 -10.13
N MET A 15 5.59 13.14 -10.83
CA MET A 15 6.92 13.66 -11.12
C MET A 15 6.86 14.91 -12.01
N LEU A 16 6.01 14.92 -13.04
CA LEU A 16 5.81 16.07 -13.93
C LEU A 16 5.19 17.26 -13.18
N ALA A 17 4.25 16.98 -12.27
CA ALA A 17 3.62 17.96 -11.41
C ALA A 17 4.55 18.47 -10.27
N ARG A 18 5.75 17.90 -10.12
CA ARG A 18 6.68 18.16 -9.02
C ARG A 18 6.07 17.93 -7.62
N ASP A 19 5.10 17.02 -7.53
CA ASP A 19 4.50 16.60 -6.27
C ASP A 19 5.41 15.57 -5.60
N ALA A 20 6.34 16.05 -4.78
CA ALA A 20 7.35 15.22 -4.13
C ALA A 20 6.74 14.22 -3.15
N ALA A 21 5.72 14.62 -2.38
CA ALA A 21 5.07 13.77 -1.39
C ALA A 21 4.38 12.59 -2.08
N ARG A 22 3.50 12.88 -3.06
CA ARG A 22 2.81 11.85 -3.85
C ARG A 22 3.79 10.95 -4.60
N THR A 23 4.83 11.52 -5.19
CA THR A 23 5.87 10.75 -5.89
C THR A 23 6.55 9.75 -4.94
N SER A 24 6.86 10.16 -3.71
CA SER A 24 7.46 9.28 -2.71
C SER A 24 6.53 8.10 -2.37
N THR A 25 5.25 8.38 -2.10
CA THR A 25 4.24 7.35 -1.78
C THR A 25 4.06 6.35 -2.92
N LEU A 26 3.95 6.85 -4.16
CA LEU A 26 3.78 6.00 -5.34
C LEU A 26 5.00 5.11 -5.61
N ARG A 27 6.23 5.61 -5.39
CA ARG A 27 7.44 4.80 -5.50
C ARG A 27 7.52 3.71 -4.43
N MET A 28 7.06 4.00 -3.23
CA MET A 28 6.98 3.00 -2.17
C MET A 28 5.92 1.93 -2.48
N ILE A 29 4.79 2.29 -3.08
CA ILE A 29 3.82 1.30 -3.62
C ILE A 29 4.51 0.40 -4.64
N GLN A 30 5.25 0.97 -5.60
CA GLN A 30 5.99 0.19 -6.60
C GLN A 30 7.08 -0.71 -5.99
N ALA A 31 7.74 -0.27 -4.92
CA ALA A 31 8.71 -1.11 -4.19
C ALA A 31 8.00 -2.30 -3.53
N ARG A 32 6.91 -2.06 -2.79
CA ARG A 32 6.12 -3.12 -2.15
C ARG A 32 5.52 -4.10 -3.15
N LEU A 33 5.11 -3.62 -4.33
CA LEU A 33 4.66 -4.46 -5.42
C LEU A 33 5.75 -5.41 -5.91
N LYS A 34 6.98 -4.92 -6.11
CA LYS A 34 8.13 -5.76 -6.47
C LYS A 34 8.43 -6.79 -5.40
N ASP A 35 8.39 -6.42 -4.13
CA ASP A 35 8.59 -7.36 -3.02
C ASP A 35 7.52 -8.46 -3.01
N THR A 36 6.27 -8.08 -3.31
CA THR A 36 5.13 -9.02 -3.41
C THR A 36 5.31 -9.99 -4.58
N ASP A 37 5.77 -9.50 -5.73
CA ASP A 37 6.11 -10.35 -6.88
C ASP A 37 7.25 -11.33 -6.53
N ILE A 38 8.32 -10.83 -5.88
CA ILE A 38 9.45 -11.67 -5.45
C ILE A 38 8.98 -12.76 -4.48
N ALA A 39 8.11 -12.43 -3.54
CA ALA A 39 7.57 -13.38 -2.57
C ALA A 39 6.67 -14.45 -3.22
N ALA A 40 6.02 -14.14 -4.35
CA ALA A 40 5.14 -15.06 -5.07
C ALA A 40 5.89 -15.99 -6.06
N ARG A 41 7.14 -15.67 -6.41
CA ARG A 41 7.96 -16.47 -7.35
C ARG A 41 8.11 -17.96 -6.97
N PRO A 42 8.32 -18.35 -5.70
CA PRO A 42 8.38 -19.77 -5.33
C PRO A 42 7.11 -20.56 -5.68
N SER A 43 5.97 -19.88 -5.82
CA SER A 43 4.69 -20.45 -6.24
C SER A 43 4.48 -20.42 -7.76
N GLY A 44 5.51 -20.07 -8.54
CA GLY A 44 5.44 -19.97 -10.00
C GLY A 44 4.79 -18.69 -10.53
N VAL A 45 4.45 -17.74 -9.65
CA VAL A 45 3.84 -16.46 -10.03
C VAL A 45 4.93 -15.41 -10.20
N THR A 46 5.11 -14.90 -11.42
CA THR A 46 6.11 -13.87 -11.71
C THR A 46 5.57 -12.46 -11.48
N GLU A 47 4.27 -12.27 -11.71
CA GLU A 47 3.56 -11.00 -11.56
C GLU A 47 2.20 -11.29 -10.89
N VAL A 48 2.00 -10.75 -9.69
CA VAL A 48 0.75 -10.99 -8.96
C VAL A 48 -0.45 -10.29 -9.61
N PRO A 49 -1.64 -10.91 -9.62
CA PRO A 49 -2.85 -10.32 -10.18
C PRO A 49 -3.37 -9.16 -9.33
N ASP A 50 -4.23 -8.31 -9.92
CA ASP A 50 -4.78 -7.11 -9.26
C ASP A 50 -5.42 -7.38 -7.89
N ALA A 51 -6.02 -8.56 -7.69
CA ALA A 51 -6.58 -8.96 -6.39
C ALA A 51 -5.52 -8.99 -5.27
N GLU A 52 -4.33 -9.50 -5.55
CA GLU A 52 -3.21 -9.53 -4.60
C GLU A 52 -2.62 -8.13 -4.40
N ILE A 53 -2.62 -7.30 -5.46
CA ILE A 53 -2.22 -5.89 -5.35
C ILE A 53 -3.18 -5.14 -4.43
N PHE A 54 -4.50 -5.35 -4.54
CA PHE A 54 -5.46 -4.75 -3.61
C PHE A 54 -5.24 -5.20 -2.17
N ALA A 55 -4.96 -6.49 -1.94
CA ALA A 55 -4.63 -6.99 -0.60
C ALA A 55 -3.36 -6.33 -0.05
N MET A 56 -2.34 -6.17 -0.89
CA MET A 56 -1.10 -5.47 -0.55
C MET A 56 -1.34 -3.99 -0.21
N LEU A 57 -2.11 -3.25 -1.00
CA LEU A 57 -2.46 -1.85 -0.73
C LEU A 57 -3.26 -1.70 0.57
N ARG A 58 -4.21 -2.61 0.84
CA ARG A 58 -4.94 -2.65 2.13
C ARG A 58 -4.00 -2.85 3.32
N SER A 59 -3.02 -3.76 3.21
CA SER A 59 -2.00 -3.96 4.24
C SER A 59 -1.18 -2.68 4.47
N MET A 60 -0.83 -1.96 3.40
CA MET A 60 -0.14 -0.68 3.49
C MET A 60 -0.97 0.39 4.21
N ILE A 61 -2.28 0.47 3.96
CA ILE A 61 -3.18 1.39 4.67
C ILE A 61 -3.26 1.04 6.15
N LYS A 62 -3.43 -0.24 6.50
CA LYS A 62 -3.53 -0.69 7.89
C LYS A 62 -2.30 -0.26 8.69
N SER A 63 -1.10 -0.56 8.18
CA SER A 63 0.15 -0.18 8.83
C SER A 63 0.27 1.33 9.07
N ARG A 64 -0.26 2.17 8.16
CA ARG A 64 -0.26 3.63 8.32
C ARG A 64 -1.25 4.10 9.35
N ARG A 65 -2.45 3.52 9.39
CA ARG A 65 -3.47 3.83 10.43
C ARG A 65 -2.96 3.47 11.82
N ASP A 66 -2.20 2.37 11.93
CA ASP A 66 -1.52 1.99 13.17
C ASP A 66 -0.47 3.07 13.54
N SER A 67 0.36 3.51 12.59
CA SER A 67 1.31 4.62 12.80
C SER A 67 0.64 5.95 13.17
N VAL A 68 -0.46 6.34 12.51
CA VAL A 68 -1.25 7.54 12.84
C VAL A 68 -1.67 7.50 14.31
N THR A 69 -2.19 6.36 14.76
CA THR A 69 -2.64 6.18 16.14
C THR A 69 -1.48 6.36 17.12
N LEU A 70 -0.33 5.73 16.85
CA LEU A 70 0.87 5.84 17.68
C LEU A 70 1.43 7.27 17.71
N TYR A 71 1.48 7.95 16.56
CA TYR A 71 1.99 9.32 16.48
C TYR A 71 1.08 10.31 17.20
N ARG A 72 -0.24 10.18 17.09
CA ARG A 72 -1.19 11.00 17.85
C ARG A 72 -1.06 10.78 19.36
N GLN A 73 -0.95 9.52 19.79
CA GLN A 73 -0.70 9.19 21.21
C GLN A 73 0.61 9.81 21.73
N GLY A 74 1.63 9.90 20.87
CA GLY A 74 2.90 10.55 21.18
C GLY A 74 2.94 12.07 21.01
N GLY A 75 1.82 12.72 20.67
CA GLY A 75 1.76 14.18 20.43
C GLY A 75 2.51 14.65 19.17
N ARG A 76 2.73 13.75 18.20
CA ARG A 76 3.48 14.00 16.96
C ARG A 76 2.52 14.22 15.78
N GLU A 77 1.69 15.27 15.85
CA GLU A 77 0.61 15.49 14.88
C GLU A 77 1.11 15.65 13.44
N GLU A 78 2.27 16.26 13.23
CA GLU A 78 2.86 16.40 11.87
C GLU A 78 3.18 15.04 11.24
N LEU A 79 3.60 14.05 12.05
CA LEU A 79 3.85 12.69 11.56
C LEU A 79 2.54 11.96 11.26
N ALA A 80 1.52 12.15 12.10
CA ALA A 80 0.19 11.60 11.84
C ALA A 80 -0.42 12.16 10.54
N ALA A 81 -0.34 13.47 10.32
CA ALA A 81 -0.82 14.12 9.10
C ALA A 81 -0.09 13.61 7.85
N LYS A 82 1.21 13.32 7.96
CA LYS A 82 1.97 12.71 6.86
C LYS A 82 1.45 11.31 6.51
N GLU A 83 1.23 10.46 7.51
CA GLU A 83 0.68 9.11 7.30
C GLU A 83 -0.74 9.15 6.69
N GLU A 84 -1.59 10.10 7.12
CA GLU A 84 -2.92 10.31 6.54
C GLU A 84 -2.86 10.76 5.07
N ALA A 85 -1.92 11.64 4.72
CA ALA A 85 -1.69 12.04 3.33
C ALA A 85 -1.24 10.85 2.47
N GLU A 86 -0.41 9.95 3.01
CA GLU A 86 -0.02 8.73 2.31
C GLU A 86 -1.19 7.75 2.14
N ILE A 87 -2.06 7.60 3.16
CA ILE A 87 -3.28 6.79 3.07
C ILE A 87 -4.16 7.28 1.92
N ALA A 88 -4.39 8.60 1.82
CA ALA A 88 -5.24 9.17 0.78
C ALA A 88 -4.73 8.82 -0.63
N VAL A 89 -3.42 8.89 -0.86
CA VAL A 89 -2.81 8.51 -2.14
C VAL A 89 -2.97 7.00 -2.43
N ILE A 90 -2.86 6.14 -1.41
CA ILE A 90 -3.02 4.69 -1.60
C ILE A 90 -4.49 4.34 -1.90
N GLU A 91 -5.45 5.00 -1.24
CA GLU A 91 -6.89 4.76 -1.42
C GLU A 91 -7.39 5.05 -2.83
N GLU A 92 -6.73 5.93 -3.59
CA GLU A 92 -7.05 6.19 -5.01
C GLU A 92 -6.92 4.95 -5.91
N PHE A 93 -6.14 3.95 -5.50
CA PHE A 93 -5.91 2.70 -6.24
C PHE A 93 -6.75 1.54 -5.74
N LEU A 94 -7.70 1.80 -4.83
CA LEU A 94 -8.65 0.81 -4.35
C LEU A 94 -10.05 1.06 -4.95
N PRO A 95 -10.80 0.01 -5.29
CA PRO A 95 -12.24 0.12 -5.55
C PRO A 95 -12.94 0.78 -4.37
N GLN A 96 -13.98 1.58 -4.63
CA GLN A 96 -14.77 2.26 -3.59
C GLN A 96 -15.28 1.30 -2.51
N THR A 97 -15.63 0.05 -2.88
CA THR A 97 -16.06 -1.01 -1.95
C THR A 97 -14.97 -1.45 -0.95
N LEU A 98 -13.71 -1.11 -1.22
CA LEU A 98 -12.54 -1.42 -0.40
C LEU A 98 -11.94 -0.18 0.28
N THR A 99 -12.60 0.98 0.19
CA THR A 99 -12.21 2.22 0.86
C THR A 99 -12.97 2.39 2.20
N GLY A 100 -12.41 3.15 3.15
CA GLY A 100 -13.08 3.55 4.39
C GLY A 100 -12.56 2.92 5.69
N PRO A 101 -13.13 3.29 6.86
CA PRO A 101 -12.68 2.82 8.17
C PRO A 101 -13.14 1.40 8.54
N ALA A 102 -14.07 0.79 7.78
CA ALA A 102 -14.61 -0.56 8.04
C ALA A 102 -13.65 -1.73 7.72
N LEU A 103 -12.35 -1.47 7.54
CA LEU A 103 -11.40 -2.41 6.95
C LEU A 103 -10.77 -3.41 7.92
N ASP A 104 -11.17 -3.43 9.18
CA ASP A 104 -10.55 -4.27 10.22
C ASP A 104 -11.28 -5.57 10.57
N MET A 105 -12.35 -5.93 9.84
CA MET A 105 -13.06 -7.19 10.09
C MET A 105 -12.83 -8.16 8.94
N GLY A 106 -11.75 -8.92 9.04
CA GLY A 106 -11.53 -10.16 8.31
C GLY A 106 -10.75 -10.01 7.00
N GLN A 107 -9.44 -10.26 7.06
CA GLN A 107 -8.73 -11.31 6.31
C GLN A 107 -7.30 -11.36 6.83
N ALA A 108 -7.10 -12.11 7.92
CA ALA A 108 -5.80 -12.72 8.16
C ALA A 108 -5.67 -13.86 7.14
N SER A 109 -4.85 -13.69 6.11
CA SER A 109 -4.36 -14.82 5.32
C SER A 109 -3.04 -14.47 4.66
N GLY A 110 -2.03 -15.31 4.92
CA GLY A 110 -1.03 -15.61 3.89
C GLY A 110 0.30 -14.86 3.92
N VAL A 111 1.00 -14.79 5.05
CA VAL A 111 2.48 -14.88 4.99
C VAL A 111 2.95 -16.04 5.86
N VAL A 112 3.39 -17.05 5.11
CA VAL A 112 3.98 -18.32 5.46
C VAL A 112 4.83 -18.26 6.74
N LYS A 113 4.35 -18.96 7.78
CA LYS A 113 5.21 -19.49 8.84
C LYS A 113 5.89 -20.75 8.28
N ALA A 114 7.10 -20.62 7.76
CA ALA A 114 8.02 -21.74 7.52
C ALA A 114 9.08 -21.69 8.63
N ALA A 115 8.87 -22.47 9.68
CA ALA A 115 9.61 -23.72 9.93
C ALA A 115 11.06 -23.47 10.37
N LEU A 116 11.21 -23.23 11.68
CA LEU A 116 12.41 -23.59 12.43
C LEU A 116 12.07 -24.87 13.19
N SER A 117 12.62 -25.98 12.73
CA SER A 117 12.86 -27.22 13.47
C SER A 117 14.17 -27.79 12.92
#